data_AF-A0A383C1Q7-F1
#
_entry.id   AF-A0A383C1Q7-F1
#
_cell.length_a   1.000
_cell.length_b   1.000
_cell.length_c   1.000
_cell.angle_alpha   90.00
_cell.angle_beta   90.00
_cell.angle_gamma   90.00
#
_symmetry.space_group_name_H-M   'P 1'
#
loop_
_entity.id
_entity.type
_entity.pdbx_description
1 polymer ?
#
loop_
_entity_poly.entity_id
_entity_poly.type
_entity_poly.pdbx_seq_one_letter_code
_entity_poly.pdbx_strand_id
1 'polypeptide(L)'
;MAKPPTNLSEIDYQTGLDAAEFLATNRLRRRTTQVRSAFFHRASKDAPLPPATELLKNRSHHGLHLKLALFYLWAAGSENPDPRTGDVHTARGYYDSDIAELFGFPITDVNGKRRIANARKRLAGLRPPGQPSLAETPKSDEGEVRLLDIEPREGRTPVIRLLKEDGSGEKYCPPGAPGSGGKYYKLPVEFWTAGWHLHLSGPAVVALLVLAHQKELAKANKP
;
A
#
# COMPACT_ATOMS: atom_id res chain seq x y z
N MET A 1 -1.56 32.80 -14.63
CA MET A 1 -1.81 32.07 -13.36
C MET A 1 -2.97 31.11 -13.58
N ALA A 2 -2.76 29.81 -13.42
CA ALA A 2 -3.85 28.83 -13.53
C ALA A 2 -4.82 29.00 -12.36
N LYS A 3 -6.12 28.89 -12.63
CA LYS A 3 -7.19 28.99 -11.63
C LYS A 3 -7.03 27.83 -10.64
N PRO A 4 -7.08 28.05 -9.31
CA PRO A 4 -6.98 26.95 -8.36
C PRO A 4 -8.12 25.95 -8.59
N PRO A 5 -7.87 24.64 -8.48
CA PRO A 5 -8.87 23.62 -8.74
C PRO A 5 -10.06 23.83 -7.79
N THR A 6 -11.23 24.08 -8.37
CA THR A 6 -12.48 24.33 -7.65
C THR A 6 -13.05 23.07 -7.01
N ASN A 7 -12.50 21.89 -7.30
CA ASN A 7 -12.97 20.62 -6.76
C ASN A 7 -11.87 19.85 -6.01
N LEU A 8 -12.01 19.76 -4.69
CA LEU A 8 -11.10 19.03 -3.80
C LEU A 8 -11.06 17.50 -4.06
N SER A 9 -11.98 16.97 -4.88
CA SER A 9 -12.01 15.56 -5.27
C SER A 9 -11.34 15.26 -6.62
N GLU A 10 -10.99 16.28 -7.39
CA GLU A 10 -10.37 16.10 -8.71
C GLU A 10 -8.90 15.68 -8.54
N ILE A 11 -8.50 14.65 -9.29
CA ILE A 11 -7.13 14.13 -9.26
C ILE A 11 -6.30 15.00 -10.19
N ASP A 12 -5.22 15.58 -9.67
CA ASP A 12 -4.17 16.17 -10.48
C ASP A 12 -3.26 15.07 -11.04
N TYR A 13 -3.60 14.61 -12.26
CA TYR A 13 -2.90 13.52 -12.91
C TYR A 13 -1.44 13.86 -13.24
N GLN A 14 -1.17 15.10 -13.65
CA GLN A 14 0.18 15.49 -14.06
C GLN A 14 1.11 15.48 -12.85
N THR A 15 0.69 16.12 -11.75
CA THR A 15 1.45 16.11 -10.49
C THR A 15 1.70 14.68 -10.00
N GLY A 16 0.69 13.81 -10.06
CA GLY A 16 0.83 12.40 -9.68
C GLY A 16 1.83 11.61 -10.55
N LEU A 17 1.79 11.83 -11.87
CA LEU A 17 2.73 11.21 -12.81
C LEU A 17 4.17 11.68 -12.59
N ASP A 18 4.37 12.99 -12.41
CA ASP A 18 5.69 13.56 -12.18
C ASP A 18 6.29 13.06 -10.85
N ALA A 19 5.48 12.99 -9.79
CA ALA A 19 5.88 12.40 -8.51
C ALA A 19 6.23 10.91 -8.65
N ALA A 20 5.43 10.13 -9.39
CA ALA A 20 5.69 8.71 -9.63
C ALA A 20 7.01 8.49 -10.39
N GLU A 21 7.26 9.25 -11.45
CA GLU A 21 8.50 9.16 -12.23
C GLU A 21 9.72 9.60 -11.41
N PHE A 22 9.59 10.67 -10.63
CA PHE A 22 10.64 11.12 -9.71
C PHE A 22 11.02 10.02 -8.71
N LEU A 23 10.03 9.40 -8.07
CA LEU A 23 10.26 8.30 -7.12
C LEU A 23 10.88 7.08 -7.80
N ALA A 24 10.35 6.68 -8.95
CA ALA A 24 10.84 5.54 -9.70
C ALA A 24 12.31 5.72 -10.09
N THR A 25 12.70 6.90 -10.59
CA THR A 25 14.05 7.15 -11.09
C THR A 25 15.04 7.46 -9.96
N ASN A 26 14.67 8.29 -8.99
CA ASN A 26 15.62 8.83 -8.00
C ASN A 26 15.65 8.08 -6.66
N ARG A 27 14.57 7.37 -6.30
CA ARG A 27 14.46 6.72 -4.98
C ARG A 27 14.38 5.20 -5.07
N LEU A 28 13.59 4.68 -6.02
CA LEU A 28 13.17 3.27 -6.06
C LEU A 28 13.80 2.47 -7.20
N ARG A 29 14.64 3.11 -8.03
CA ARG A 29 15.43 2.49 -9.13
C ARG A 29 14.57 1.61 -10.06
N ARG A 30 13.38 2.10 -10.41
CA ARG A 30 12.41 1.48 -11.32
C ARG A 30 12.04 0.03 -11.00
N ARG A 31 12.09 -0.35 -9.71
CA ARG A 31 11.71 -1.70 -9.29
C ARG A 31 10.21 -1.94 -9.41
N THR A 32 9.84 -3.21 -9.56
CA THR A 32 8.45 -3.68 -9.54
C THR A 32 7.91 -3.76 -8.11
N THR A 33 6.59 -3.62 -7.94
CA THR A 33 5.93 -3.94 -6.65
C THR A 33 5.66 -5.44 -6.59
N GLN A 34 6.15 -6.11 -5.56
CA GLN A 34 5.89 -7.53 -5.36
C GLN A 34 4.72 -7.69 -4.38
N VAL A 35 3.72 -8.48 -4.76
CA VAL A 35 2.48 -8.67 -4.01
C VAL A 35 2.21 -10.15 -3.83
N ARG A 36 2.16 -10.62 -2.59
CA ARG A 36 1.78 -12.00 -2.28
C ARG A 36 0.32 -12.29 -2.64
N SER A 37 0.04 -13.47 -3.18
CA SER A 37 -1.33 -13.96 -3.44
C SER A 37 -2.25 -13.81 -2.23
N ALA A 38 -1.78 -14.14 -1.02
CA ALA A 38 -2.57 -14.03 0.22
C ALA A 38 -3.15 -12.62 0.46
N PHE A 39 -2.56 -11.57 -0.12
CA PHE A 39 -3.09 -10.21 -0.05
C PHE A 39 -4.45 -10.06 -0.73
N PHE A 40 -4.72 -10.82 -1.80
CA PHE A 40 -5.92 -10.67 -2.64
C PHE A 40 -6.64 -11.97 -2.98
N HIS A 41 -6.10 -13.13 -2.56
CA HIS A 41 -6.62 -14.45 -2.85
C HIS A 41 -6.53 -15.33 -1.59
N ARG A 42 -7.63 -16.02 -1.25
CA ARG A 42 -7.67 -17.02 -0.19
C ARG A 42 -7.41 -18.41 -0.74
N ALA A 43 -6.58 -19.20 -0.06
CA ALA A 43 -6.20 -20.54 -0.52
C ALA A 43 -7.35 -21.55 -0.47
N SER A 44 -8.27 -21.42 0.49
CA SER A 44 -9.44 -22.27 0.66
C SER A 44 -10.65 -21.45 1.11
N LYS A 45 -11.83 -22.06 1.14
CA LYS A 45 -13.07 -21.41 1.61
C LYS A 45 -13.00 -21.04 3.09
N ASP A 46 -12.31 -21.87 3.89
CA ASP A 46 -12.20 -21.72 5.34
C ASP A 46 -11.04 -20.81 5.76
N ALA A 47 -10.16 -20.46 4.82
CA ALA A 47 -9.11 -19.48 5.08
C ALA A 47 -9.70 -18.07 5.28
N PRO A 48 -9.07 -17.22 6.10
CA PRO A 48 -9.48 -15.83 6.29
C PRO A 48 -9.64 -15.09 4.97
N LEU A 49 -10.53 -14.10 4.96
CA LEU A 49 -10.66 -13.22 3.80
C LEU A 49 -9.34 -12.48 3.56
N PRO A 50 -8.91 -12.36 2.29
CA PRO A 50 -7.65 -11.69 2.00
C PRO A 50 -7.75 -10.19 2.34
N PRO A 51 -6.67 -9.57 2.85
CA PRO A 51 -6.62 -8.16 3.22
C PRO A 51 -7.25 -7.17 2.24
N ALA A 52 -7.06 -7.37 0.93
CA ALA A 52 -7.65 -6.52 -0.10
C ALA A 52 -9.17 -6.38 0.03
N THR A 53 -9.86 -7.41 0.55
CA THR A 53 -11.32 -7.37 0.77
C THR A 53 -11.72 -6.26 1.75
N GLU A 54 -11.03 -6.17 2.89
CA GLU A 54 -11.30 -5.16 3.90
C GLU A 54 -10.89 -3.76 3.45
N LEU A 55 -9.80 -3.66 2.68
CA LEU A 55 -9.35 -2.40 2.09
C LEU A 55 -10.32 -1.85 1.04
N LEU A 56 -11.15 -2.71 0.43
CA LEU A 56 -12.20 -2.34 -0.52
C LEU A 56 -13.56 -2.01 0.12
N LYS A 57 -13.94 -2.70 1.20
CA LYS A 57 -15.24 -2.50 1.90
C LYS A 57 -15.43 -1.06 2.38
N ASN A 58 -14.34 -0.47 2.83
CA ASN A 58 -14.34 0.89 3.33
C ASN A 58 -14.31 1.82 2.12
N ARG A 59 -15.29 2.73 2.02
CA ARG A 59 -15.48 3.77 0.97
C ARG A 59 -14.28 4.71 0.80
N SER A 60 -13.08 4.16 0.70
CA SER A 60 -11.85 4.88 0.48
C SER A 60 -11.92 5.41 -0.94
N HIS A 61 -11.98 6.73 -1.03
CA HIS A 61 -12.03 7.44 -2.28
C HIS A 61 -10.96 6.86 -3.22
N HIS A 62 -11.38 6.29 -4.34
CA HIS A 62 -10.52 5.71 -5.37
C HIS A 62 -9.58 4.58 -4.90
N GLY A 63 -9.91 3.87 -3.82
CA GLY A 63 -9.11 2.73 -3.33
C GLY A 63 -7.82 3.14 -2.62
N LEU A 64 -7.78 4.33 -1.99
CA LEU A 64 -6.59 4.89 -1.35
C LEU A 64 -5.87 3.91 -0.41
N HIS A 65 -6.57 3.20 0.48
CA HIS A 65 -5.89 2.31 1.44
C HIS A 65 -5.19 1.15 0.72
N LEU A 66 -5.86 0.54 -0.26
CA LEU A 66 -5.31 -0.52 -1.09
C LEU A 66 -4.04 -0.03 -1.81
N LYS A 67 -4.13 1.10 -2.49
CA LYS A 67 -3.00 1.64 -3.26
C LYS A 67 -1.86 2.12 -2.37
N LEU A 68 -2.16 2.63 -1.19
CA LEU A 68 -1.15 3.01 -0.20
C LEU A 68 -0.41 1.79 0.36
N ALA A 69 -1.10 0.66 0.58
CA ALA A 69 -0.45 -0.60 0.93
C ALA A 69 0.50 -1.08 -0.18
N LEU A 70 0.06 -1.01 -1.44
CA LEU A 70 0.90 -1.33 -2.60
C LEU A 70 2.09 -0.37 -2.73
N PHE A 71 1.90 0.92 -2.41
CA PHE A 71 2.97 1.90 -2.38
C PHE A 71 4.03 1.51 -1.35
N TYR A 72 3.65 1.09 -0.14
CA TYR A 72 4.63 0.66 0.85
C TYR A 72 5.35 -0.63 0.45
N LEU A 73 4.68 -1.58 -0.21
CA LEU A 73 5.37 -2.72 -0.85
C LEU A 73 6.34 -2.24 -1.93
N TRP A 74 5.99 -1.22 -2.69
CA TRP A 74 6.89 -0.61 -3.66
C TRP A 74 8.05 0.14 -3.01
N ALA A 75 7.84 0.79 -1.86
CA ALA A 75 8.79 1.68 -1.20
C ALA A 75 9.72 0.96 -0.19
N ALA A 76 9.29 -0.18 0.35
CA ALA A 76 10.03 -0.97 1.33
C ALA A 76 10.23 -2.45 0.92
N GLY A 77 9.66 -2.93 -0.19
CA GLY A 77 9.72 -4.34 -0.57
C GLY A 77 11.10 -4.88 -0.97
N SER A 78 12.16 -4.06 -0.95
CA SER A 78 13.54 -4.56 -1.12
C SER A 78 14.14 -4.97 0.21
N GLU A 79 15.09 -5.90 0.18
CA GLU A 79 16.03 -6.22 1.28
C GLU A 79 17.00 -5.07 1.59
N ASN A 80 16.58 -3.82 1.41
CA ASN A 80 17.41 -2.69 1.81
C ASN A 80 17.25 -2.54 3.33
N PRO A 81 18.31 -2.81 4.12
CA PRO A 81 18.29 -2.47 5.52
C PRO A 81 18.17 -0.96 5.67
N ASP A 82 17.41 -0.49 6.66
CA ASP A 82 17.48 0.91 7.06
C ASP A 82 18.94 1.22 7.44
N PRO A 83 19.57 2.24 6.84
CA PRO A 83 21.00 2.47 6.97
C PRO A 83 21.43 2.88 8.39
N ARG A 84 20.49 3.15 9.29
CA ARG A 84 20.78 3.52 10.69
C ARG A 84 20.56 2.35 11.65
N THR A 85 19.51 1.56 11.43
CA THR A 85 19.09 0.48 12.34
C THR A 85 19.47 -0.91 11.85
N GLY A 86 19.70 -1.08 10.54
CA GLY A 86 19.85 -2.38 9.92
C GLY A 86 18.51 -3.06 9.59
N ASP A 87 17.38 -2.47 9.98
CA ASP A 87 16.05 -3.07 9.82
C ASP A 87 15.67 -3.16 8.34
N VAL A 88 15.63 -4.37 7.79
CA VAL A 88 15.14 -4.63 6.43
C VAL A 88 13.65 -4.32 6.30
N HIS A 89 13.20 -4.06 5.07
CA HIS A 89 11.79 -3.83 4.73
C HIS A 89 11.17 -2.60 5.39
N THR A 90 11.98 -1.55 5.48
CA THR A 90 11.63 -0.28 6.10
C THR A 90 11.51 0.83 5.03
N ALA A 91 10.41 1.57 5.06
CA ALA A 91 10.23 2.80 4.29
C ALA A 91 10.43 4.02 5.20
N ARG A 92 11.29 4.94 4.77
CA ARG A 92 11.63 6.18 5.47
C ARG A 92 11.86 7.30 4.46
N GLY A 93 11.59 8.54 4.88
CA GLY A 93 11.86 9.73 4.06
C GLY A 93 10.78 10.00 3.02
N TYR A 94 9.58 9.45 3.23
CA TYR A 94 8.39 9.76 2.44
C TYR A 94 7.47 10.62 3.32
N TYR A 95 7.37 11.92 3.01
CA TYR A 95 6.44 12.79 3.71
C TYR A 95 5.02 12.51 3.20
N ASP A 96 4.03 12.79 4.05
CA ASP A 96 2.63 12.59 3.69
C ASP A 96 2.18 13.52 2.55
N SER A 97 2.85 14.68 2.40
CA SER A 97 2.71 15.59 1.27
C SER A 97 3.20 14.95 -0.04
N ASP A 98 4.39 14.33 -0.04
CA ASP A 98 4.97 13.70 -1.23
C ASP A 98 4.11 12.51 -1.69
N ILE A 99 3.60 11.74 -0.73
CA ILE A 99 2.69 10.63 -1.02
C ILE A 99 1.34 11.19 -1.51
N ALA A 100 0.88 12.33 -0.99
CA ALA A 100 -0.32 12.99 -1.47
C ALA A 100 -0.17 13.49 -2.93
N GLU A 101 1.00 14.01 -3.29
CA GLU A 101 1.37 14.35 -4.68
C GLU A 101 1.32 13.13 -5.57
N LEU A 102 1.94 12.01 -5.14
CA LEU A 102 1.87 10.74 -5.86
C LEU A 102 0.42 10.30 -6.14
N PHE A 103 -0.50 10.52 -5.20
CA PHE A 103 -1.92 10.20 -5.39
C PHE A 103 -2.74 11.31 -6.09
N GLY A 104 -2.07 12.33 -6.61
CA GLY A 104 -2.67 13.44 -7.36
C GLY A 104 -3.63 14.27 -6.52
N PHE A 105 -3.40 14.43 -5.22
CA PHE A 105 -4.25 15.30 -4.41
C PHE A 105 -3.95 16.77 -4.68
N PRO A 106 -4.96 17.62 -4.98
CA PRO A 106 -4.74 19.00 -5.41
C PRO A 106 -4.23 19.92 -4.30
N ILE A 107 -4.45 19.57 -3.03
CA ILE A 107 -3.93 20.30 -1.86
C ILE A 107 -3.18 19.30 -0.97
N THR A 108 -1.89 19.19 -1.22
CA THR A 108 -1.00 18.17 -0.64
C THR A 108 -0.68 18.49 0.82
N ASP A 109 -0.41 19.76 1.14
CA ASP A 109 0.05 20.21 2.46
C ASP A 109 -1.03 20.30 3.55
N VAL A 110 -2.30 20.09 3.21
CA VAL A 110 -3.42 20.17 4.18
C VAL A 110 -4.27 18.91 4.13
N ASN A 111 -5.17 18.82 3.16
CA ASN A 111 -6.12 17.73 3.07
C ASN A 111 -5.46 16.43 2.59
N GLY A 112 -4.55 16.54 1.61
CA GLY A 112 -3.80 15.40 1.07
C GLY A 112 -3.01 14.69 2.16
N LYS A 113 -2.10 15.40 2.84
CA LYS A 113 -1.28 14.82 3.90
C LYS A 113 -2.13 14.18 5.01
N ARG A 114 -3.23 14.83 5.41
CA ARG A 114 -4.15 14.30 6.43
C ARG A 114 -4.81 13.00 5.98
N ARG A 115 -5.22 12.91 4.72
CA ARG A 115 -5.80 11.68 4.14
C ARG A 115 -4.77 10.55 4.11
N ILE A 116 -3.52 10.83 3.71
CA ILE A 116 -2.43 9.86 3.74
C ILE A 116 -2.15 9.40 5.17
N ALA A 117 -2.01 10.32 6.12
CA ALA A 117 -1.75 9.99 7.52
C ALA A 117 -2.84 9.10 8.12
N ASN A 118 -4.11 9.40 7.85
CA ASN A 118 -5.25 8.60 8.32
C ASN A 118 -5.28 7.22 7.65
N ALA A 119 -5.04 7.16 6.34
CA ALA A 119 -4.98 5.90 5.61
C ALA A 119 -3.85 5.01 6.12
N ARG A 120 -2.67 5.59 6.37
CA ARG A 120 -1.53 4.88 6.95
C ARG A 120 -1.82 4.34 8.34
N LYS A 121 -2.39 5.16 9.24
CA LYS A 121 -2.81 4.71 10.59
C LYS A 121 -3.72 3.48 10.50
N ARG A 122 -4.67 3.51 9.58
CA ARG A 122 -5.56 2.38 9.34
C ARG A 122 -4.81 1.11 8.89
N LEU A 123 -3.85 1.24 7.99
CA LEU A 123 -3.01 0.11 7.56
C LEU A 123 -2.16 -0.48 8.70
N ALA A 124 -1.95 0.28 9.77
CA ALA A 124 -1.30 -0.20 10.99
C ALA A 124 -2.27 -0.74 12.05
N GLY A 125 -3.56 -0.89 11.73
CA GLY A 125 -4.59 -1.26 12.71
C GLY A 125 -4.85 -0.17 13.77
N LEU A 126 -4.48 1.08 13.48
CA LEU A 126 -4.73 2.21 14.38
C LEU A 126 -6.00 2.94 13.95
N ARG A 127 -6.97 3.09 14.86
CA ARG A 127 -8.21 3.86 14.62
C ARG A 127 -7.96 5.38 14.67
N PRO A 128 -8.74 6.19 13.92
CA PRO A 128 -8.69 7.65 14.03
C PRO A 128 -9.12 8.15 15.42
N PRO A 129 -8.63 9.33 15.87
CA PRO A 129 -9.08 9.96 17.11
C PRO A 129 -10.60 10.27 17.06
N GLY A 130 -11.31 9.96 18.14
CA GLY A 130 -12.78 10.09 18.24
C GLY A 130 -13.57 8.81 17.96
N GLN A 131 -12.90 7.70 17.64
CA GLN A 131 -13.49 6.37 17.72
C GLN A 131 -13.10 5.71 19.05
N PRO A 132 -14.00 4.95 19.70
CA PRO A 132 -13.74 4.34 21.00
C PRO A 132 -12.51 3.42 20.96
N SER A 133 -11.76 3.44 22.07
CA SER A 133 -10.55 2.64 22.29
C SER A 133 -10.88 1.14 22.33
N LEU A 134 -10.04 0.32 21.69
CA LEU A 134 -10.15 -1.15 21.68
C LEU A 134 -9.79 -1.81 23.02
N ALA A 135 -9.33 -1.07 24.03
CA ALA A 135 -9.17 -1.62 25.37
C ALA A 135 -10.51 -2.04 26.01
N GLU A 136 -11.64 -1.53 25.49
CA GLU A 136 -12.99 -1.79 26.00
C GLU A 136 -13.80 -2.74 25.10
N THR A 137 -13.23 -3.18 23.96
CA THR A 137 -13.88 -4.16 23.07
C THR A 137 -13.10 -5.47 23.14
N PRO A 138 -13.71 -6.60 23.51
CA PRO A 138 -13.02 -7.89 23.41
C PRO A 138 -12.52 -8.05 21.97
N LYS A 139 -11.31 -8.61 21.79
CA LYS A 139 -10.77 -9.04 20.48
C LYS A 139 -11.89 -9.66 19.67
N SER A 140 -12.50 -8.90 18.77
CA SER A 140 -13.44 -9.47 17.83
C SER A 140 -12.60 -10.26 16.86
N ASP A 141 -12.88 -11.56 16.73
CA ASP A 141 -12.28 -12.50 15.77
C ASP A 141 -12.51 -12.13 14.28
N GLU A 142 -12.88 -10.87 13.99
CA GLU A 142 -13.16 -10.36 12.65
C GLU A 142 -12.22 -9.20 12.28
N GLY A 143 -11.19 -9.52 11.48
CA GLY A 143 -10.89 -8.74 10.26
C GLY A 143 -10.06 -7.46 10.35
N GLU A 144 -9.37 -7.14 11.44
CA GLU A 144 -8.47 -5.98 11.44
C GLU A 144 -7.16 -6.28 10.69
N VAL A 145 -7.05 -5.73 9.48
CA VAL A 145 -5.87 -5.92 8.63
C VAL A 145 -4.71 -5.05 9.13
N ARG A 146 -3.64 -5.68 9.62
CA ARG A 146 -2.38 -4.99 9.98
C ARG A 146 -1.29 -5.29 8.96
N LEU A 147 -0.95 -4.30 8.14
CA LEU A 147 0.08 -4.40 7.09
C LEU A 147 1.34 -3.60 7.40
N LEU A 148 1.25 -2.64 8.33
CA LEU A 148 2.34 -1.76 8.68
C LEU A 148 2.57 -1.75 10.19
N ASP A 149 3.82 -1.58 10.57
CA ASP A 149 4.21 -1.07 11.88
C ASP A 149 4.76 0.35 11.72
N ILE A 150 4.33 1.26 12.58
CA ILE A 150 4.64 2.69 12.48
C ILE A 150 5.37 3.10 13.74
N GLU A 151 6.61 3.56 13.56
CA GLU A 151 7.38 4.20 14.63
C GLU A 151 7.36 5.73 14.40
N PRO A 152 6.61 6.49 15.23
CA PRO A 152 6.56 7.95 15.14
C PRO A 152 7.91 8.58 15.42
N ARG A 153 8.19 9.71 14.77
CA ARG A 153 9.41 10.48 14.97
C ARG A 153 9.13 11.96 15.02
N GLU A 154 9.59 12.61 16.08
CA GLU A 154 9.38 14.04 16.27
C GLU A 154 10.08 14.85 15.16
N GLY A 155 9.33 15.77 14.55
CA GLY A 155 9.80 16.63 13.47
C GLY A 155 10.26 15.92 12.20
N ARG A 156 10.01 14.61 12.03
CA ARG A 156 10.50 13.81 10.91
C ARG A 156 9.43 12.85 10.38
N THR A 157 9.64 12.32 9.18
CA THR A 157 8.81 11.24 8.65
C THR A 157 8.86 10.02 9.58
N PRO A 158 7.74 9.35 9.85
CA PRO A 158 7.75 8.11 10.62
C PRO A 158 8.57 7.03 9.91
N VAL A 159 9.04 6.06 10.68
CA VAL A 159 9.65 4.84 10.16
C VAL A 159 8.54 3.82 9.97
N ILE A 160 8.41 3.31 8.74
CA ILE A 160 7.35 2.38 8.36
C ILE A 160 7.98 1.02 8.11
N ARG A 161 7.61 0.01 8.89
CA ARG A 161 8.05 -1.37 8.67
C ARG A 161 6.92 -2.18 8.04
N LEU A 162 7.25 -2.95 7.01
CA LEU A 162 6.28 -3.85 6.39
C LEU A 162 6.00 -5.05 7.31
N LEU A 163 4.71 -5.38 7.40
CA LEU A 163 4.24 -6.64 7.95
C LEU A 163 3.77 -7.55 6.82
N LYS A 164 3.56 -8.82 7.13
CA LYS A 164 3.18 -9.86 6.18
C LYS A 164 1.86 -9.52 5.49
N GLU A 165 1.81 -9.70 4.18
CA GLU A 165 0.68 -9.21 3.38
C GLU A 165 -0.61 -10.03 3.52
N ASP A 166 -0.61 -11.09 4.31
CA ASP A 166 -1.82 -11.85 4.68
C ASP A 166 -2.62 -11.16 5.80
N GLY A 167 -2.10 -10.08 6.38
CA GLY A 167 -2.76 -9.30 7.42
C GLY A 167 -2.56 -9.85 8.84
N SER A 168 -1.77 -10.91 9.01
CA SER A 168 -1.47 -11.53 10.32
C SER A 168 -0.72 -10.60 11.29
N GLY A 169 -0.07 -9.56 10.77
CA GLY A 169 0.81 -8.68 11.55
C GLY A 169 2.19 -9.28 11.84
N GLU A 170 2.51 -10.46 11.30
CA GLU A 170 3.87 -11.03 11.33
C GLU A 170 4.87 -10.16 10.56
N LYS A 171 6.16 -10.34 10.83
CA LYS A 171 7.21 -9.62 10.08
C LYS A 171 7.14 -9.97 8.60
N TYR A 172 7.29 -8.95 7.75
CA TYR A 172 7.38 -9.16 6.31
C TYR A 172 8.65 -9.94 5.96
N CYS A 173 8.51 -10.95 5.11
CA CYS A 173 9.61 -11.68 4.50
C CYS A 173 9.54 -11.47 2.98
N PRO A 174 10.66 -11.10 2.33
CA PRO A 174 10.66 -10.76 0.92
C PRO A 174 10.54 -12.00 0.05
N PRO A 175 10.12 -11.86 -1.21
CA PRO A 175 10.01 -12.99 -2.13
C PRO A 175 11.35 -13.66 -2.37
N GLY A 176 11.40 -14.98 -2.17
CA GLY A 176 12.59 -15.79 -2.37
C GLY A 176 13.46 -15.97 -1.12
N ALA A 177 13.20 -15.23 -0.03
CA ALA A 177 13.90 -15.47 1.24
C ALA A 177 13.46 -16.80 1.88
N PRO A 178 14.34 -17.45 2.68
CA PRO A 178 13.98 -18.63 3.47
C PRO A 178 12.77 -18.35 4.36
N GLY A 179 11.76 -19.23 4.33
CA GLY A 179 10.52 -19.05 5.11
C GLY A 179 9.54 -18.02 4.54
N SER A 180 9.85 -17.37 3.41
CA SER A 180 8.95 -16.36 2.82
C SER A 180 7.63 -16.95 2.33
N GLY A 181 7.60 -18.21 1.87
CA GLY A 181 6.40 -18.95 1.48
C GLY A 181 5.54 -18.28 0.37
N GLY A 182 4.54 -18.99 -0.15
CA GLY A 182 3.50 -18.41 -1.03
C GLY A 182 3.93 -17.95 -2.43
N LYS A 183 2.94 -17.66 -3.28
CA LYS A 183 3.15 -17.14 -4.65
C LYS A 183 3.09 -15.62 -4.67
N TYR A 184 4.00 -14.97 -5.39
CA TYR A 184 4.04 -13.52 -5.56
C TYR A 184 3.80 -13.11 -7.01
N TYR A 185 3.23 -11.92 -7.16
CA TYR A 185 2.91 -11.30 -8.43
C TYR A 185 3.57 -9.94 -8.49
N LYS A 186 4.12 -9.61 -9.65
CA LYS A 186 4.81 -8.34 -9.87
C LYS A 186 3.84 -7.38 -10.54
N LEU A 187 3.57 -6.25 -9.91
CA LEU A 187 3.04 -5.10 -10.63
C LEU A 187 4.21 -4.44 -11.38
N PRO A 188 4.05 -4.20 -12.70
CA PRO A 188 5.08 -3.56 -13.50
C PRO A 188 5.32 -2.13 -13.00
N VAL A 189 6.51 -1.56 -13.26
CA VAL A 189 6.83 -0.19 -12.79
C VAL A 189 5.86 0.85 -13.38
N GLU A 190 5.34 0.57 -14.57
CA GLU A 190 4.33 1.31 -15.31
C GLU A 190 3.01 1.46 -14.54
N PHE A 191 2.72 0.55 -13.59
CA PHE A 191 1.59 0.75 -12.69
C PHE A 191 1.68 2.11 -11.96
N TRP A 192 2.90 2.52 -11.62
CA TRP A 192 3.21 3.81 -11.02
C TRP A 192 3.47 4.86 -12.10
N THR A 193 4.46 4.63 -12.96
CA THR A 193 5.00 5.67 -13.87
C THR A 193 4.11 5.99 -15.06
N ALA A 194 3.23 5.06 -15.48
CA ALA A 194 2.21 5.31 -16.50
C ALA A 194 0.84 5.66 -15.90
N GLY A 195 0.77 5.95 -14.59
CA GLY A 195 -0.41 6.50 -13.94
C GLY A 195 -1.56 5.50 -13.72
N TRP A 196 -1.35 4.19 -13.88
CA TRP A 196 -2.45 3.22 -13.69
C TRP A 196 -3.02 3.30 -12.27
N HIS A 197 -2.18 3.55 -11.28
CA HIS A 197 -2.62 3.80 -9.89
C HIS A 197 -3.52 5.03 -9.73
N LEU A 198 -3.49 6.01 -10.64
CA LEU A 198 -4.37 7.18 -10.64
C LEU A 198 -5.71 6.88 -11.34
N HIS A 199 -5.67 6.13 -12.44
CA HIS A 199 -6.85 5.84 -13.26
C HIS A 199 -7.68 4.65 -12.77
N LEU A 200 -7.04 3.60 -12.25
CA LEU A 200 -7.74 2.38 -11.84
C LEU A 200 -8.43 2.58 -10.49
N SER A 201 -9.69 2.16 -10.40
CA SER A 201 -10.38 2.06 -9.10
C SER A 201 -9.73 0.95 -8.24
N GLY A 202 -9.98 0.98 -6.92
CA GLY A 202 -9.53 -0.11 -6.04
C GLY A 202 -9.92 -1.52 -6.55
N PRO A 203 -11.19 -1.76 -6.90
CA PRO A 203 -11.61 -3.04 -7.47
C PRO A 203 -10.89 -3.38 -8.78
N ALA A 204 -10.62 -2.42 -9.65
CA ALA A 204 -9.89 -2.67 -10.89
C ALA A 204 -8.43 -3.08 -10.64
N VAL A 205 -7.78 -2.51 -9.63
CA VAL A 205 -6.44 -2.94 -9.18
C VAL A 205 -6.47 -4.38 -8.67
N VAL A 206 -7.49 -4.77 -7.89
CA VAL A 206 -7.65 -6.15 -7.42
C VAL A 206 -7.92 -7.11 -8.59
N ALA A 207 -8.77 -6.72 -9.53
CA ALA A 207 -9.04 -7.52 -10.73
C ALA A 207 -7.75 -7.76 -11.54
N LEU A 208 -6.89 -6.75 -11.69
CA LEU A 208 -5.58 -6.88 -12.33
C LEU A 208 -4.71 -7.95 -11.63
N LEU A 209 -4.64 -7.93 -10.29
CA LEU A 209 -3.89 -8.92 -9.50
C LEU A 209 -4.48 -10.33 -9.65
N VAL A 210 -5.80 -10.46 -9.64
CA VAL A 210 -6.50 -11.74 -9.86
C VAL A 210 -6.21 -12.29 -11.26
N LEU A 211 -6.27 -11.46 -12.29
CA LEU A 211 -5.94 -11.87 -13.66
C LEU A 211 -4.48 -12.32 -13.80
N ALA A 212 -3.55 -11.61 -13.15
CA ALA A 212 -2.15 -12.03 -13.09
C ALA A 212 -2.00 -13.39 -12.40
N HIS A 213 -2.74 -13.63 -11.32
CA HIS A 213 -2.78 -14.92 -10.63
C HIS A 213 -3.30 -16.05 -11.52
N GLN A 214 -4.45 -15.86 -12.17
CA GLN A 214 -5.06 -16.86 -13.03
C GLN A 214 -4.18 -17.20 -14.23
N LYS A 215 -3.51 -16.20 -14.84
CA LYS A 215 -2.58 -16.43 -15.95
C LYS A 215 -1.42 -17.33 -15.55
N GLU A 216 -0.85 -17.15 -14.36
CA GLU A 216 0.23 -18.00 -13.87
C GLU A 216 -0.25 -19.42 -13.50
N LEU A 217 -1.47 -19.57 -12.97
CA LEU A 217 -2.07 -20.90 -12.77
C LEU A 217 -2.27 -21.64 -14.09
N ALA A 218 -2.78 -20.97 -15.12
CA ALA A 218 -2.99 -21.57 -16.44
C ALA A 218 -1.67 -22.03 -17.08
N LYS A 219 -0.57 -21.28 -16.90
CA LYS A 219 0.77 -21.70 -17.36
C LYS A 219 1.27 -22.93 -16.62
N ALA A 220 1.10 -22.99 -15.31
CA ALA A 220 1.55 -24.11 -14.48
C ALA A 220 0.80 -25.42 -14.79
N ASN A 221 -0.42 -25.33 -15.33
CA ASN A 221 -1.25 -26.46 -15.70
C ASN A 221 -1.09 -26.87 -17.18
N LYS A 222 -0.18 -26.24 -17.93
CA LYS A 222 0.11 -26.65 -19.31
C LYS A 222 1.10 -27.83 -19.26
N PRO A 223 0.77 -28.98 -19.88
CA PRO A 223 1.60 -30.18 -19.85
C PRO A 223 2.94 -29.99 -20.54
#